data_AF-A0A803NN46-F1
#
_entry.id   AF-A0A803NN46-F1
#
_cell.length_a   1.000
_cell.length_b   1.000
_cell.length_c   1.000
_cell.angle_alpha   90.00
_cell.angle_beta   90.00
_cell.angle_gamma   90.00
#
_symmetry.space_group_name_H-M   'P 1'
#
loop_
_entity.id
_entity.type
_entity.pdbx_description
1 polymer ?
#
loop_
_entity_poly.entity_id
_entity_poly.type
_entity_poly.pdbx_seq_one_letter_code
_entity_poly.pdbx_strand_id
1 'polypeptide(L)'
;MEETKAHQLHVFFFPFMAQGHTMPTMDMAKLFASRGLKATIVTTSYYAQNFSKTIEKSRAFLGTQVEVLTIKIPCSDVGLPEGIESVHMVSSPENRLKFFEACGQLRTQLDQLLKRHRPDCLVADTFFPWAPNVAAESGIPTLIFHSTGYFSLCASLCVFLYGPQTKVASDSEPFSTIPNLPDQIEVNRDRLPVDFLREGVVENEFSSLYKATRKMEIGVVMGFLLTALRA
;
A
#
# COMPACT_ATOMS: atom_id res chain seq x y z
N MET A 1 15.59 -18.46 38.66
CA MET A 1 15.41 -17.23 37.88
C MET A 1 14.80 -17.64 36.55
N GLU A 2 13.50 -17.43 36.37
CA GLU A 2 12.88 -17.50 35.06
C GLU A 2 13.42 -16.33 34.23
N GLU A 3 14.16 -16.64 33.16
CA GLU A 3 14.45 -15.65 32.13
C GLU A 3 13.11 -15.14 31.59
N THR A 4 12.81 -13.87 31.85
CA THR A 4 11.76 -13.16 31.15
C THR A 4 12.14 -13.16 29.68
N LYS A 5 11.52 -14.04 28.87
CA LYS A 5 11.66 -14.00 27.41
C LYS A 5 11.34 -12.57 26.97
N ALA A 6 12.33 -11.87 26.45
CA ALA A 6 12.14 -10.55 25.89
C ALA A 6 11.03 -10.63 24.83
N HIS A 7 10.04 -9.73 24.91
CA HIS A 7 8.96 -9.65 23.94
C HIS A 7 9.55 -9.40 22.56
N GLN A 8 9.38 -10.36 21.65
CA GLN A 8 9.84 -10.23 20.27
C GLN A 8 8.80 -9.40 19.51
N LEU A 9 9.20 -8.21 19.07
CA LEU A 9 8.33 -7.33 18.29
C LEU A 9 7.80 -8.05 17.04
N HIS A 10 6.49 -7.97 16.83
CA HIS A 10 5.76 -8.63 15.76
C HIS A 10 5.20 -7.60 14.77
N VAL A 11 5.69 -7.64 13.54
CA VAL A 11 5.26 -6.74 12.46
C VAL A 11 4.44 -7.51 11.43
N PHE A 12 3.24 -7.00 11.16
CA PHE A 12 2.40 -7.43 10.05
C PHE A 12 2.70 -6.61 8.80
N PHE A 13 2.71 -7.27 7.65
CA PHE A 13 2.90 -6.66 6.34
C PHE A 13 1.68 -6.96 5.47
N PHE A 14 0.99 -5.92 5.01
CA PHE A 14 -0.24 -6.04 4.23
C PHE A 14 -0.07 -5.34 2.87
N PRO A 15 0.56 -6.01 1.88
CA PRO A 15 0.80 -5.48 0.54
C PRO A 15 -0.46 -5.49 -0.32
N PHE A 16 -0.52 -4.63 -1.33
CA PHE A 16 -1.49 -4.76 -2.40
C PHE A 16 -1.20 -6.01 -3.25
N MET A 17 -2.25 -6.64 -3.80
CA MET A 17 -2.18 -7.89 -4.57
C MET A 17 -1.72 -7.64 -6.00
N ALA A 18 -0.52 -7.08 -6.13
CA ALA A 18 0.20 -6.86 -7.35
C ALA A 18 1.68 -7.18 -7.12
N GLN A 19 2.31 -7.86 -8.08
CA GLN A 19 3.70 -8.33 -7.93
C GLN A 19 4.69 -7.21 -7.58
N GLY A 20 4.52 -6.01 -8.16
CA GLY A 20 5.36 -4.84 -7.85
C GLY A 20 5.25 -4.32 -6.42
N HIS A 21 4.23 -4.75 -5.66
CA HIS A 21 4.02 -4.40 -4.25
C HIS A 21 4.38 -5.56 -3.33
N THR A 22 3.94 -6.77 -3.69
CA THR A 22 4.12 -7.96 -2.86
C THR A 22 5.58 -8.41 -2.77
N MET A 23 6.35 -8.29 -3.86
CA MET A 23 7.77 -8.70 -3.85
C MET A 23 8.65 -7.78 -2.98
N PRO A 24 8.61 -6.43 -3.12
CA PRO A 24 9.34 -5.55 -2.21
C PRO A 24 8.93 -5.73 -0.73
N THR A 25 7.64 -5.99 -0.49
CA THR A 25 7.14 -6.25 0.87
C THR A 25 7.72 -7.54 1.46
N MET A 26 7.88 -8.59 0.65
CA MET A 26 8.58 -9.82 1.08
C MET A 26 10.04 -9.54 1.46
N ASP A 27 10.75 -8.73 0.67
CA ASP A 27 12.14 -8.38 0.99
C ASP A 27 12.24 -7.53 2.26
N MET A 28 11.30 -6.61 2.46
CA MET A 28 11.17 -5.86 3.71
C MET A 28 10.88 -6.77 4.91
N ALA A 29 9.97 -7.74 4.77
CA ALA A 29 9.66 -8.69 5.83
C ALA A 29 10.88 -9.54 6.23
N LYS A 30 11.68 -10.01 5.25
CA LYS A 30 12.96 -10.68 5.52
C LYS A 30 13.95 -9.78 6.23
N LEU A 31 14.01 -8.50 5.84
CA LEU A 31 14.90 -7.51 6.42
C LEU A 31 14.56 -7.19 7.89
N PHE A 32 13.26 -7.24 8.25
CA PHE A 32 12.81 -7.15 9.63
C PHE A 32 13.14 -8.44 10.40
N ALA A 33 12.87 -9.59 9.79
CA ALA A 33 13.16 -10.89 10.38
C ALA A 33 14.65 -11.09 10.67
N SER A 34 15.55 -10.62 9.80
CA SER A 34 17.00 -10.69 10.01
C SER A 34 17.51 -9.80 11.15
N ARG A 35 16.69 -8.85 11.62
CA ARG A 35 16.96 -8.04 12.82
C ARG A 35 16.34 -8.61 14.09
N GLY A 36 15.81 -9.83 14.04
CA GLY A 36 15.23 -10.52 15.18
C GLY A 36 13.78 -10.16 15.46
N LEU A 37 13.08 -9.46 14.56
CA LEU A 37 11.63 -9.23 14.68
C LEU A 37 10.85 -10.43 14.13
N LYS A 38 9.67 -10.69 14.69
CA LYS A 38 8.70 -11.60 14.08
C LYS A 38 8.02 -10.87 12.91
N ALA A 39 8.02 -11.47 11.72
CA ALA A 39 7.43 -10.88 10.53
C ALA A 39 6.32 -11.79 9.96
N THR A 40 5.14 -11.23 9.69
CA THR A 40 4.03 -11.95 9.07
C THR A 40 3.49 -11.17 7.87
N ILE A 41 3.40 -11.80 6.71
CA ILE A 41 2.79 -11.21 5.51
C ILE A 41 1.33 -11.68 5.40
N VAL A 42 0.41 -10.74 5.28
CA VAL A 42 -1.01 -11.01 5.03
C VAL A 42 -1.27 -10.87 3.53
N THR A 43 -1.54 -11.97 2.83
CA THR A 43 -1.69 -11.97 1.37
C THR A 43 -2.65 -13.08 0.90
N THR A 44 -2.82 -13.27 -0.40
CA THR A 44 -3.70 -14.31 -0.97
C THR A 44 -3.00 -15.67 -1.06
N SER A 45 -3.78 -16.73 -1.32
CA SER A 45 -3.22 -18.08 -1.42
C SER A 45 -2.24 -18.23 -2.59
N TYR A 46 -2.53 -17.56 -3.71
CA TYR A 46 -1.63 -17.41 -4.87
C TYR A 46 -0.23 -16.90 -4.49
N TYR A 47 -0.15 -15.79 -3.76
CA TYR A 47 1.14 -15.23 -3.36
C TYR A 47 1.82 -16.07 -2.27
N ALA A 48 1.06 -16.65 -1.33
CA ALA A 48 1.60 -17.54 -0.32
C ALA A 48 2.34 -18.74 -0.95
N GLN A 49 1.74 -19.35 -1.97
CA GLN A 49 2.37 -20.45 -2.72
C GLN A 49 3.64 -19.99 -3.44
N ASN A 50 3.61 -18.81 -4.07
CA ASN A 50 4.77 -18.23 -4.75
C ASN A 50 5.92 -17.88 -3.78
N PHE A 51 5.60 -17.62 -2.52
CA PHE A 51 6.56 -17.28 -1.48
C PHE A 51 7.18 -18.48 -0.76
N SER A 52 6.52 -19.64 -0.77
CA SER A 52 6.95 -20.87 -0.08
C SER A 52 8.46 -21.14 -0.20
N LYS A 53 8.96 -21.29 -1.43
CA LYS A 53 10.37 -21.57 -1.72
C LYS A 53 11.33 -20.50 -1.18
N THR A 54 10.92 -19.24 -1.25
CA THR A 54 11.73 -18.10 -0.81
C THR A 54 11.81 -18.06 0.72
N ILE A 55 10.71 -18.33 1.40
CA ILE A 55 10.63 -18.41 2.86
C ILE A 55 11.46 -19.61 3.36
N GLU A 56 11.32 -20.77 2.73
CA GLU A 56 12.09 -21.98 3.07
C GLU A 56 13.60 -21.74 2.95
N LYS A 57 14.04 -21.13 1.85
CA LYS A 57 15.45 -20.73 1.69
C LYS A 57 15.89 -19.76 2.79
N SER A 58 15.12 -18.71 3.07
CA SER A 58 15.45 -17.74 4.12
C SER A 58 15.59 -18.41 5.49
N ARG A 59 14.70 -19.36 5.81
CA ARG A 59 14.74 -20.13 7.05
C ARG A 59 15.99 -21.01 7.13
N ALA A 60 16.33 -21.71 6.05
CA ALA A 60 17.46 -22.63 6.02
C ALA A 60 18.83 -21.90 6.09
N PHE A 61 18.98 -20.77 5.41
CA PHE A 61 20.27 -20.08 5.28
C PHE A 61 20.49 -18.96 6.29
N LEU A 62 19.42 -18.25 6.69
CA LEU A 62 19.52 -17.04 7.53
C LEU A 62 18.92 -17.26 8.92
N GLY A 63 18.27 -18.39 9.18
CA GLY A 63 17.54 -18.64 10.44
C GLY A 63 16.32 -17.73 10.63
N THR A 64 15.94 -16.94 9.63
CA THR A 64 14.81 -16.01 9.70
C THR A 64 13.50 -16.72 9.38
N GLN A 65 12.45 -16.47 10.16
CA GLN A 65 11.11 -17.01 9.91
C GLN A 65 10.14 -15.88 9.53
N VAL A 66 9.75 -15.83 8.26
CA VAL A 66 8.63 -15.02 7.78
C VAL A 66 7.41 -15.92 7.73
N GLU A 67 6.36 -15.55 8.46
CA GLU A 67 5.07 -16.24 8.43
C GLU A 67 4.18 -15.64 7.34
N VAL A 68 3.21 -16.42 6.86
CA VAL A 68 2.20 -15.95 5.91
C VAL A 68 0.82 -16.29 6.44
N LEU A 69 -0.06 -15.29 6.47
CA LEU A 69 -1.49 -15.45 6.73
C LEU A 69 -2.25 -15.18 5.43
N THR A 70 -3.21 -16.05 5.13
CA THR A 70 -3.98 -15.96 3.89
C THR A 70 -5.31 -15.24 4.09
N ILE A 71 -5.68 -14.42 3.14
CA ILE A 71 -7.00 -13.76 3.01
C ILE A 71 -7.59 -14.05 1.63
N LYS A 72 -8.92 -13.98 1.50
CA LYS A 72 -9.63 -14.20 0.25
C LYS A 72 -10.12 -12.86 -0.31
N ILE A 73 -9.83 -12.58 -1.58
CA ILE A 73 -10.42 -11.41 -2.26
C ILE A 73 -11.89 -11.72 -2.55
N PRO A 74 -12.84 -10.89 -2.09
CA PRO A 74 -14.29 -11.10 -2.29
C PRO A 74 -14.70 -10.76 -3.74
N CYS A 75 -14.23 -11.55 -4.71
CA CYS A 75 -14.46 -11.30 -6.14
C CYS A 75 -15.94 -11.37 -6.52
N SER A 76 -16.69 -12.29 -5.92
CA SER A 76 -18.12 -12.47 -6.18
C SER A 76 -18.94 -11.20 -5.91
N ASP A 77 -18.54 -10.45 -4.90
CA ASP A 77 -19.31 -9.32 -4.36
C ASP A 77 -19.30 -8.13 -5.32
N VAL A 78 -18.35 -8.11 -6.25
CA VAL A 78 -18.17 -7.09 -7.30
C VAL A 78 -18.38 -7.66 -8.72
N GLY A 79 -18.89 -8.89 -8.83
CA GLY A 79 -19.15 -9.56 -10.11
C GLY A 79 -17.90 -10.01 -10.86
N LEU A 80 -16.78 -10.23 -10.18
CA LEU A 80 -15.59 -10.87 -10.75
C LEU A 80 -15.66 -12.40 -10.62
N PRO A 81 -15.09 -13.16 -11.58
CA PRO A 81 -14.89 -14.60 -11.43
C PRO A 81 -14.12 -14.94 -10.15
N GLU A 82 -14.49 -16.05 -9.49
CA GLU A 82 -13.70 -16.57 -8.37
C GLU A 82 -12.28 -16.95 -8.82
N GLY A 83 -11.33 -16.92 -7.88
CA GLY A 83 -9.93 -17.31 -8.12
C GLY A 83 -9.04 -16.18 -8.64
N ILE A 84 -9.57 -14.97 -8.85
CA ILE A 84 -8.76 -13.78 -9.16
C ILE A 84 -8.10 -13.29 -7.86
N GLU A 85 -6.81 -13.56 -7.72
CA GLU A 85 -6.03 -13.25 -6.51
C GLU A 85 -4.90 -12.24 -6.75
N SER A 86 -4.81 -11.69 -7.96
CA SER A 86 -3.82 -10.69 -8.37
C SER A 86 -4.39 -9.78 -9.45
N VAL A 87 -4.06 -8.49 -9.41
CA VAL A 87 -4.48 -7.53 -10.44
C VAL A 87 -4.01 -7.95 -11.84
N HIS A 88 -2.90 -8.69 -11.92
CA HIS A 88 -2.33 -9.20 -13.18
C HIS A 88 -3.13 -10.33 -13.80
N MET A 89 -4.04 -10.96 -13.05
CA MET A 89 -4.97 -11.96 -13.59
C MET A 89 -6.16 -11.30 -14.32
N VAL A 90 -6.23 -9.97 -14.30
CA VAL A 90 -7.35 -9.20 -14.84
C VAL A 90 -6.96 -8.47 -16.12
N SER A 91 -7.59 -8.83 -17.24
CA SER A 91 -7.24 -8.34 -18.57
C SER A 91 -7.97 -7.04 -18.98
N SER A 92 -9.23 -6.84 -18.58
CA SER A 92 -10.00 -5.64 -18.96
C SER A 92 -9.85 -4.48 -17.96
N PRO A 93 -9.87 -3.21 -18.42
CA PRO A 93 -9.89 -2.04 -17.52
C PRO A 93 -11.05 -2.05 -16.52
N GLU A 94 -12.24 -2.44 -16.97
CA GLU A 94 -13.44 -2.54 -16.12
C GLU A 94 -13.23 -3.54 -14.97
N ASN A 95 -12.72 -4.74 -15.28
CA ASN A 95 -12.49 -5.73 -14.25
C ASN A 95 -11.36 -5.31 -13.30
N ARG A 96 -10.39 -4.50 -13.75
CA ARG A 96 -9.37 -3.94 -12.85
C ARG A 96 -9.99 -3.01 -11.82
N LEU A 97 -10.97 -2.18 -12.22
CA LEU A 97 -11.71 -1.34 -11.27
C LEU A 97 -12.47 -2.18 -10.24
N LYS A 98 -13.18 -3.22 -10.69
CA LYS A 98 -13.83 -4.19 -9.78
C LYS A 98 -12.82 -4.86 -8.84
N PHE A 99 -11.59 -5.13 -9.31
CA PHE A 99 -10.55 -5.71 -8.46
C PHE A 99 -10.12 -4.77 -7.33
N PHE A 100 -9.97 -3.46 -7.63
CA PHE A 100 -9.72 -2.45 -6.59
C PHE A 100 -10.87 -2.36 -5.58
N GLU A 101 -12.12 -2.40 -6.06
CA GLU A 101 -13.32 -2.42 -5.21
C GLU A 101 -13.32 -3.63 -4.27
N ALA A 102 -13.07 -4.84 -4.79
CA ALA A 102 -13.00 -6.06 -3.98
C ALA A 102 -11.85 -5.99 -2.95
N CYS A 103 -10.70 -5.42 -3.32
CA CYS A 103 -9.61 -5.19 -2.38
C CYS A 103 -10.00 -4.19 -1.26
N GLY A 104 -10.84 -3.21 -1.57
CA GLY A 104 -11.43 -2.29 -0.59
C GLY A 104 -12.28 -2.98 0.48
N GLN A 105 -12.85 -4.15 0.16
CA GLN A 105 -13.68 -4.94 1.08
C GLN A 105 -12.87 -5.89 2.00
N LEU A 106 -11.53 -5.85 1.94
CA LEU A 106 -10.65 -6.66 2.80
C LEU A 106 -10.60 -6.18 4.27
N ARG A 107 -11.23 -5.04 4.59
CA ARG A 107 -11.26 -4.43 5.93
C ARG A 107 -11.60 -5.42 7.04
N THR A 108 -12.69 -6.17 6.89
CA THR A 108 -13.19 -7.08 7.92
C THR A 108 -12.20 -8.23 8.18
N GLN A 109 -11.59 -8.77 7.12
CA GLN A 109 -10.59 -9.83 7.27
C GLN A 109 -9.33 -9.32 7.95
N LEU A 110 -8.84 -8.13 7.57
CA LEU A 110 -7.68 -7.52 8.22
C LEU A 110 -7.96 -7.28 9.71
N ASP A 111 -9.10 -6.68 10.05
CA ASP A 111 -9.50 -6.41 11.44
C ASP A 111 -9.50 -7.68 12.30
N GLN A 112 -10.11 -8.76 11.79
CA GLN A 112 -10.13 -10.06 12.47
C GLN A 112 -8.72 -10.60 12.73
N LEU A 113 -7.83 -10.51 11.74
CA LEU A 113 -6.44 -10.94 11.90
C LEU A 113 -5.69 -10.09 12.93
N LEU A 114 -5.86 -8.77 12.90
CA LEU A 114 -5.22 -7.85 13.86
C LEU A 114 -5.71 -8.09 15.29
N LYS A 115 -7.02 -8.28 15.49
CA LYS A 115 -7.60 -8.60 16.81
C LYS A 115 -7.15 -9.95 17.34
N ARG A 116 -6.98 -10.94 16.45
CA ARG A 116 -6.55 -12.31 16.80
C ARG A 116 -5.07 -12.39 17.13
N HIS A 117 -4.21 -11.77 16.33
CA HIS A 117 -2.76 -11.93 16.42
C HIS A 117 -2.06 -10.81 17.19
N ARG A 118 -2.70 -9.65 17.33
CA ARG A 118 -2.19 -8.47 18.07
C ARG A 118 -0.73 -8.15 17.75
N PRO A 119 -0.36 -7.92 16.48
CA PRO A 119 0.99 -7.47 16.15
C PRO A 119 1.27 -6.09 16.76
N ASP A 120 2.55 -5.79 17.00
CA ASP A 120 3.00 -4.51 17.54
C ASP A 120 2.97 -3.39 16.50
N CYS A 121 2.99 -3.72 15.20
CA CYS A 121 2.93 -2.76 14.10
C CYS A 121 2.31 -3.37 12.86
N LEU A 122 1.58 -2.56 12.09
CA LEU A 122 1.15 -2.88 10.73
C LEU A 122 1.99 -2.06 9.73
N VAL A 123 2.49 -2.70 8.68
CA VAL A 123 2.99 -2.03 7.48
C VAL A 123 1.96 -2.28 6.38
N ALA A 124 1.21 -1.25 6.01
CA ALA A 124 0.11 -1.35 5.05
C ALA A 124 0.48 -0.70 3.72
N ASP A 125 0.04 -1.30 2.63
CA ASP A 125 0.18 -0.71 1.31
C ASP A 125 -0.61 0.59 1.18
N THR A 126 -0.08 1.53 0.41
CA THR A 126 -0.73 2.81 0.10
C THR A 126 -2.11 2.64 -0.56
N PHE A 127 -2.37 1.52 -1.23
CA PHE A 127 -3.69 1.18 -1.79
C PHE A 127 -4.73 0.73 -0.74
N PHE A 128 -4.40 0.78 0.56
CA PHE A 128 -5.34 0.57 1.65
C PHE A 128 -5.38 1.77 2.60
N PRO A 129 -5.90 2.94 2.16
CA PRO A 129 -5.94 4.15 2.99
C PRO A 129 -6.81 4.01 4.25
N TRP A 130 -7.67 3.00 4.30
CA TRP A 130 -8.48 2.66 5.45
C TRP A 130 -7.75 1.80 6.50
N ALA A 131 -6.64 1.15 6.15
CA ALA A 131 -5.93 0.22 7.04
C ALA A 131 -5.41 0.85 8.34
N PRO A 132 -4.86 2.09 8.34
CA PRO A 132 -4.46 2.75 9.58
C PRO A 132 -5.61 2.90 10.58
N ASN A 133 -6.82 3.23 10.10
CA ASN A 133 -7.99 3.38 10.96
C ASN A 133 -8.39 2.04 11.58
N VAL A 134 -8.35 0.96 10.80
CA VAL A 134 -8.63 -0.41 11.29
C VAL A 134 -7.63 -0.85 12.35
N ALA A 135 -6.33 -0.60 12.11
CA ALA A 135 -5.29 -0.94 13.07
C ALA A 135 -5.40 -0.11 14.36
N ALA A 136 -5.76 1.17 14.24
CA ALA A 136 -5.97 2.07 15.38
C ALA A 136 -7.11 1.61 16.31
N GLU A 137 -8.16 0.97 15.80
CA GLU A 137 -9.22 0.36 16.63
C GLU A 137 -8.67 -0.69 17.62
N SER A 138 -7.53 -1.31 17.30
CA SER A 138 -6.82 -2.26 18.15
C SER A 138 -5.59 -1.67 18.85
N GLY A 139 -5.34 -0.36 18.72
CA GLY A 139 -4.17 0.32 19.27
C GLY A 139 -2.87 0.04 18.53
N ILE A 140 -2.94 -0.45 17.29
CA ILE A 140 -1.76 -0.90 16.52
C ILE A 140 -1.28 0.26 15.62
N PRO A 141 -0.03 0.75 15.79
CA PRO A 141 0.53 1.76 14.91
C PRO A 141 0.70 1.22 13.49
N THR A 142 0.52 2.09 12.50
CA THR A 142 0.63 1.72 11.08
C THR A 142 1.68 2.56 10.35
N LEU A 143 2.56 1.90 9.61
CA LEU A 143 3.46 2.49 8.63
C LEU A 143 2.86 2.29 7.23
N ILE A 144 2.90 3.33 6.41
CA ILE A 144 2.45 3.24 5.01
C ILE A 144 3.64 2.91 4.12
N PHE A 145 3.47 1.91 3.28
CA PHE A 145 4.45 1.49 2.29
C PHE A 145 4.03 1.93 0.88
N HIS A 146 4.95 2.62 0.21
CA HIS A 146 4.87 2.93 -1.21
C HIS A 146 5.88 2.07 -1.98
N SER A 147 5.43 1.38 -3.02
CA SER A 147 6.29 0.62 -3.94
C SER A 147 7.03 1.51 -4.96
N THR A 148 7.17 2.81 -4.68
CA THR A 148 7.77 3.81 -5.59
C THR A 148 8.84 4.64 -4.89
N GLY A 149 9.68 5.31 -5.69
CA GLY A 149 10.74 6.17 -5.17
C GLY A 149 10.24 7.54 -4.69
N TYR A 150 11.04 8.21 -3.86
CA TYR A 150 10.71 9.54 -3.30
C TYR A 150 10.41 10.59 -4.37
N PHE A 151 11.17 10.62 -5.47
CA PHE A 151 10.91 11.56 -6.56
C PHE A 151 9.47 11.43 -7.08
N SER A 152 9.05 10.21 -7.43
CA SER A 152 7.69 9.94 -7.92
C SER A 152 6.62 10.32 -6.89
N LEU A 153 6.86 10.02 -5.60
CA LEU A 153 5.95 10.36 -4.52
C LEU A 153 5.79 11.88 -4.37
N CYS A 154 6.90 12.62 -4.28
CA CYS A 154 6.91 14.07 -4.15
C CYS A 154 6.29 14.75 -5.39
N ALA A 155 6.70 14.31 -6.58
CA ALA A 155 6.19 14.86 -7.84
C ALA A 155 4.67 14.69 -7.94
N SER A 156 4.16 13.48 -7.69
CA SER A 156 2.73 13.19 -7.75
C SER A 156 1.92 13.91 -6.67
N LEU A 157 2.47 14.11 -5.48
CA LEU A 157 1.86 14.92 -4.42
C LEU A 157 1.79 16.40 -4.82
N CYS A 158 2.86 16.96 -5.40
CA CYS A 158 2.88 18.35 -5.85
C CYS A 158 1.87 18.58 -6.99
N VAL A 159 1.80 17.67 -7.96
CA VAL A 159 0.78 17.76 -9.02
C VAL A 159 -0.63 17.69 -8.43
N PHE A 160 -0.87 16.82 -7.44
CA PHE A 160 -2.17 16.71 -6.76
C PHE A 160 -2.54 17.98 -5.98
N LEU A 161 -1.62 18.56 -5.22
CA LEU A 161 -1.89 19.71 -4.35
C LEU A 161 -2.03 21.02 -5.12
N TYR A 162 -1.21 21.23 -6.14
CA TYR A 162 -1.08 22.54 -6.80
C TYR A 162 -1.75 22.60 -8.18
N GLY A 163 -2.14 21.45 -8.73
CA GLY A 163 -2.86 21.34 -10.00
C GLY A 163 -2.21 22.08 -11.17
N PRO A 164 -0.89 22.04 -11.41
CA PRO A 164 -0.27 22.78 -12.51
C PRO A 164 -0.84 22.41 -13.88
N GLN A 165 -1.34 21.19 -14.04
CA GLN A 165 -1.94 20.67 -15.27
C GLN A 165 -3.32 21.27 -15.62
N THR A 166 -3.99 21.94 -14.68
CA THR A 166 -5.26 22.66 -14.94
C THR A 166 -5.03 24.02 -15.58
N LYS A 167 -3.77 24.48 -15.63
CA LYS A 167 -3.39 25.81 -16.11
C LYS A 167 -2.96 25.85 -17.58
N VAL A 168 -2.96 24.70 -18.27
CA VAL A 168 -2.59 24.61 -19.70
C VAL A 168 -3.83 24.44 -20.58
N ALA A 169 -3.79 24.96 -21.80
CA ALA A 169 -4.91 24.98 -22.72
C ALA A 169 -5.06 23.68 -23.53
N SER A 170 -4.02 22.84 -23.63
CA SER A 170 -4.07 21.57 -24.37
C SER A 170 -3.26 20.44 -23.72
N ASP A 171 -3.54 19.19 -24.12
CA ASP A 171 -2.85 18.00 -23.59
C ASP A 171 -1.37 17.92 -23.99
N SER A 172 -1.01 18.51 -25.14
CA SER A 172 0.35 18.57 -25.68
C SER A 172 1.14 19.78 -25.19
N GLU A 173 0.49 20.72 -24.52
CA GLU A 173 1.15 21.89 -23.95
C GLU A 173 1.89 21.47 -22.67
N PRO A 174 3.21 21.71 -22.58
CA PRO A 174 3.95 21.48 -21.35
C PRO A 174 3.40 22.42 -20.27
N PHE A 175 3.09 21.90 -19.08
CA PHE A 175 2.90 22.78 -17.93
C PHE A 175 4.27 23.01 -17.28
N SER A 176 4.67 24.27 -17.16
CA SER A 176 5.94 24.65 -16.56
C SER A 176 6.01 24.19 -15.10
N THR A 177 7.03 23.39 -14.81
CA THR A 177 7.56 23.00 -13.50
C THR A 177 6.56 22.39 -12.51
N ILE A 178 6.73 21.09 -12.19
CA ILE A 178 6.13 20.55 -10.97
C ILE A 178 6.58 21.42 -9.78
N PRO A 179 5.66 22.12 -9.10
CA PRO A 179 6.06 23.14 -8.13
C PRO A 179 6.72 22.51 -6.90
N ASN A 180 7.61 23.26 -6.26
CA ASN A 180 8.28 22.90 -4.99
C ASN A 180 9.23 21.70 -5.05
N LEU A 181 9.64 21.27 -6.24
CA LEU A 181 10.80 20.39 -6.41
C LEU A 181 12.09 21.24 -6.50
N PRO A 182 13.25 20.72 -6.06
CA PRO A 182 14.52 21.45 -6.13
C PRO A 182 14.98 21.71 -7.57
N ASP A 183 14.60 20.82 -8.50
CA ASP A 183 14.91 20.91 -9.92
C ASP A 183 13.68 21.31 -10.73
N GLN A 184 13.90 21.99 -11.86
CA GLN A 184 12.84 22.27 -12.82
C GLN A 184 12.51 21.01 -13.62
N ILE A 185 11.38 20.40 -13.31
CA ILE A 185 10.86 19.23 -14.01
C ILE A 185 9.69 19.63 -14.89
N GLU A 186 9.87 19.55 -16.21
CA GLU A 186 8.82 19.78 -17.19
C GLU A 186 8.06 18.49 -17.49
N VAL A 187 6.73 18.55 -17.44
CA VAL A 187 5.85 17.42 -17.72
C VAL A 187 4.66 17.91 -18.56
N ASN A 188 4.29 17.11 -19.55
CA ASN A 188 3.11 17.34 -20.36
C ASN A 188 1.89 16.64 -19.73
N ARG A 189 0.69 17.17 -19.95
CA ARG A 189 -0.54 16.53 -19.45
C ARG A 189 -0.74 15.12 -20.02
N ASP A 190 -0.26 14.86 -21.25
CA ASP A 190 -0.30 13.53 -21.86
C ASP A 190 0.53 12.46 -21.12
N ARG A 191 1.57 12.87 -20.37
CA ARG A 191 2.38 11.98 -19.51
C ARG A 191 1.77 11.74 -18.14
N LEU A 192 0.75 12.51 -17.77
CA LEU A 192 0.03 12.28 -16.52
C LEU A 192 -0.90 11.07 -16.67
N PRO A 193 -0.95 10.21 -15.64
CA PRO A 193 -1.92 9.12 -15.59
C PRO A 193 -3.34 9.64 -15.80
N VAL A 194 -4.01 9.05 -16.79
CA VAL A 194 -5.37 9.42 -17.21
C VAL A 194 -6.35 9.27 -16.04
N ASP A 195 -6.13 8.30 -15.17
CA ASP A 195 -7.13 7.87 -14.19
C ASP A 195 -7.29 8.81 -12.97
N PHE A 196 -6.41 9.81 -12.76
CA PHE A 196 -6.46 10.62 -11.52
C PHE A 196 -5.89 12.04 -11.60
N LEU A 197 -5.16 12.41 -12.66
CA LEU A 197 -4.53 13.74 -12.75
C LEU A 197 -5.01 14.59 -13.92
N ARG A 198 -5.85 14.06 -14.83
CA ARG A 198 -6.45 14.83 -15.93
C ARG A 198 -7.82 15.40 -15.53
N GLU A 199 -8.14 16.60 -16.02
CA GLU A 199 -9.47 17.19 -15.84
C GLU A 199 -10.54 16.39 -16.60
N GLY A 200 -11.77 16.36 -16.08
CA GLY A 200 -12.92 15.73 -16.75
C GLY A 200 -13.02 14.20 -16.62
N VAL A 201 -12.14 13.57 -15.83
CA VAL A 201 -12.18 12.13 -15.59
C VAL A 201 -13.40 11.79 -14.73
N VAL A 202 -14.23 10.87 -15.23
CA VAL A 202 -15.35 10.30 -14.46
C VAL A 202 -14.77 9.61 -13.22
N GLU A 203 -15.24 10.02 -12.05
CA GLU A 203 -14.82 9.42 -10.78
C GLU A 203 -15.09 7.92 -10.80
N ASN A 204 -14.02 7.14 -10.63
CA ASN A 204 -14.06 5.69 -10.52
C ASN A 204 -13.37 5.24 -9.22
N GLU A 205 -13.50 3.97 -8.88
CA GLU A 205 -12.94 3.38 -7.65
C GLU A 205 -11.45 3.66 -7.47
N PHE A 206 -10.68 3.59 -8.55
CA PHE A 206 -9.24 3.86 -8.49
C PHE A 206 -8.93 5.33 -8.21
N SER A 207 -9.66 6.26 -8.84
CA SER A 207 -9.52 7.69 -8.61
C SER A 207 -9.94 8.11 -7.19
N SER A 208 -11.00 7.49 -6.66
CA SER A 208 -11.49 7.66 -5.28
C SER A 208 -10.44 7.16 -4.28
N LEU A 209 -9.88 5.97 -4.55
CA LEU A 209 -8.81 5.38 -3.78
C LEU A 209 -7.58 6.29 -3.75
N TYR A 210 -7.14 6.79 -4.90
CA TYR A 210 -6.02 7.72 -5.00
C TYR A 210 -6.24 8.99 -4.17
N LYS A 211 -7.42 9.63 -4.28
CA LYS A 211 -7.77 10.81 -3.47
C LYS A 211 -7.76 10.49 -1.98
N ALA A 212 -8.27 9.33 -1.57
CA ALA A 212 -8.28 8.89 -0.18
C ALA A 212 -6.85 8.68 0.36
N THR A 213 -5.98 8.04 -0.43
CA THR A 213 -4.55 7.88 -0.13
C THR A 213 -3.87 9.24 0.07
N ARG A 214 -4.08 10.21 -0.83
CA ARG A 214 -3.50 11.56 -0.68
C ARG A 214 -3.98 12.28 0.57
N LYS A 215 -5.28 12.22 0.87
CA LYS A 215 -5.82 12.80 2.11
C LYS A 215 -5.21 12.15 3.35
N MET A 216 -5.05 10.82 3.34
CA MET A 216 -4.41 10.08 4.42
C MET A 216 -2.93 10.47 4.60
N GLU A 217 -2.14 10.54 3.52
CA GLU A 217 -0.74 10.98 3.56
C GLU A 217 -0.60 12.38 4.18
N ILE A 218 -1.40 13.33 3.71
CA ILE A 218 -1.40 14.72 4.24
C ILE A 218 -1.80 14.71 5.72
N GLY A 219 -2.81 13.93 6.09
CA GLY A 219 -3.25 13.78 7.48
C GLY A 219 -2.17 13.18 8.39
N VAL A 220 -1.41 12.19 7.91
CA VAL A 220 -0.29 11.58 8.64
C VAL A 220 0.85 12.59 8.82
N VAL A 221 1.24 13.30 7.76
CA VAL A 221 2.28 14.34 7.84
C VAL A 221 1.89 15.45 8.83
N MET A 222 0.65 15.94 8.76
CA MET A 222 0.13 16.95 9.69
C MET A 222 0.00 16.39 11.12
N GLY A 223 -0.38 15.13 11.28
CA GLY A 223 -0.44 14.45 12.58
C GLY A 223 0.92 14.32 13.24
N PHE A 224 1.97 13.96 12.48
CA PHE A 224 3.34 13.91 12.99
C PHE A 224 3.84 15.31 13.41
N LEU A 225 3.58 16.35 12.61
CA LEU A 225 3.93 17.73 12.95
C LEU A 225 3.22 18.22 14.23
N LEU A 226 1.92 17.96 14.36
CA LEU A 226 1.15 18.35 15.55
C LEU A 226 1.59 17.59 16.81
N THR A 227 2.03 16.34 16.66
CA THR A 227 2.54 15.53 17.78
C THR A 227 3.95 15.99 18.18
N ALA A 228 4.81 16.32 17.20
CA ALA A 228 6.16 16.84 17.45
C ALA A 228 6.15 18.26 18.06
N LEU A 229 5.14 19.08 17.77
CA LEU A 229 4.96 20.42 18.36
C LEU A 229 4.34 20.38 19.78
N ARG A 230 3.89 19.21 20.23
CA ARG A 230 3.32 19.00 21.58
C ARG A 230 4.26 18.26 22.53
N ALA A 231 5.44 17.85 22.06
CA ALA A 231 6.52 17.27 22.85
C ALA A 231 7.59 18.34 23.14
#